data_AF-A0A0V1B322-F1
#
_entry.id   AF-A0A0V1B322-F1
#
_cell.length_a   1.000
_cell.length_b   1.000
_cell.length_c   1.000
_cell.angle_alpha   90.00
_cell.angle_beta   90.00
_cell.angle_gamma   90.00
#
_symmetry.space_group_name_H-M   'P 1'
#
loop_
_entity.id
_entity.type
_entity.pdbx_description
1 polymer ?
#
loop_
_entity_poly.entity_id
_entity_poly.type
_entity_poly.pdbx_seq_one_letter_code
_entity_poly.pdbx_strand_id
1 'polypeptide(L)'
;MSNQRLCILRDKRDAINSLNVQRSQANIWSILKHSLGTDLSRLSIPVVFNEPLTFLQRISEYMEYSDLISRAVNETNALIPFAVSALASNWQRVGKPFNPILGETYELDRSNTTGFRICCEQVSHHPPISAFHVEGDGFKFYGSIHPKIKLKGQGLEIVPKGILTLELLKQNDVYMWSNVNCSVKNIIIGKMQIELQGTMEIVSHRSGLKCTLQFKPNSCLFGREISRHVHGFIVNQRETRLRTLYGDWTEFLASCTIEIYNANFEQWLKLRQKRNLPNTVQSNRPASPVTFPGSNILWQIKSRPDFSEVFFNFTEFAMGLNDMQSNNDYAPTDSRFRPDVRYLENGELDLAETEKLRLEEKQRFARSLSKETKRQWTPKHVVYNGRTSRNQGRMLDFQ
;
A
#
# COMPACT_ATOMS: atom_id res chain seq x y z
N MET A 1 16.92 7.28 3.50
CA MET A 1 16.91 8.22 2.36
C MET A 1 18.09 9.19 2.52
N SER A 2 18.50 9.98 1.51
CA SER A 2 19.51 11.02 1.75
C SER A 2 18.87 12.20 2.50
N ASN A 3 19.58 12.81 3.45
CA ASN A 3 19.11 14.01 4.14
C ASN A 3 18.83 15.16 3.15
N GLN A 4 19.56 15.20 2.04
CA GLN A 4 19.38 16.17 0.96
C GLN A 4 17.96 16.13 0.35
N ARG A 5 17.40 14.93 0.13
CA ARG A 5 16.04 14.80 -0.42
C ARG A 5 14.98 15.36 0.54
N LEU A 6 15.13 15.12 1.85
CA LEU A 6 14.23 15.72 2.85
C LEU A 6 14.29 17.24 2.82
N CYS A 7 15.48 17.83 2.70
CA CYS A 7 15.65 19.27 2.57
C CYS A 7 14.93 19.80 1.31
N ILE A 8 15.15 19.19 0.14
CA ILE A 8 14.49 19.59 -1.11
C ILE A 8 12.96 19.57 -0.98
N LEU A 9 12.40 18.54 -0.36
CA LEU A 9 10.95 18.45 -0.16
C LEU A 9 10.44 19.47 0.86
N ARG A 10 11.22 19.75 1.90
CA ARG A 10 10.91 20.76 2.91
C ARG A 10 10.91 22.16 2.30
N ASP A 11 11.79 22.45 1.36
CA ASP A 11 11.85 23.74 0.66
C ASP A 11 10.62 23.97 -0.23
N LYS A 12 9.96 22.90 -0.67
CA LYS A 12 8.70 22.95 -1.43
C LYS A 12 7.44 23.09 -0.56
N ARG A 13 7.58 23.14 0.77
CA ARG A 13 6.46 23.10 1.72
C ARG A 13 5.38 24.15 1.42
N ASP A 14 5.76 25.38 1.08
CA ASP A 14 4.81 26.47 0.90
C ASP A 14 4.00 26.31 -0.40
N ALA A 15 4.62 25.85 -1.48
CA ALA A 15 3.91 25.52 -2.72
C ALA A 15 2.90 24.37 -2.49
N ILE A 16 3.31 23.33 -1.76
CA ILE A 16 2.44 22.21 -1.40
C ILE A 16 1.32 22.62 -0.43
N ASN A 17 1.58 23.54 0.49
CA ASN A 17 0.55 24.11 1.36
C ASN A 17 -0.54 24.81 0.55
N SER A 18 -0.16 25.65 -0.43
CA SER A 18 -1.11 26.32 -1.32
C SER A 18 -1.99 25.33 -2.09
N LEU A 19 -1.39 24.25 -2.61
CA LEU A 19 -2.12 23.15 -3.23
C LEU A 19 -3.09 22.48 -2.24
N ASN A 20 -2.66 22.21 -1.01
CA ASN A 20 -3.50 21.57 0.00
C ASN A 20 -4.70 22.42 0.41
N VAL A 21 -4.59 23.76 0.37
CA VAL A 21 -5.73 24.67 0.56
C VAL A 21 -6.78 24.41 -0.53
N GLN A 22 -6.36 24.39 -1.80
CA GLN A 22 -7.27 24.08 -2.91
C GLN A 22 -7.89 22.69 -2.79
N ARG A 23 -7.09 21.68 -2.40
CA ARG A 23 -7.58 20.32 -2.11
C ARG A 23 -8.65 20.29 -1.03
N SER A 24 -8.47 21.04 0.06
CA SER A 24 -9.42 21.04 1.17
C SER A 24 -10.78 21.66 0.80
N GLN A 25 -10.82 22.50 -0.23
CA GLN A 25 -12.03 23.09 -0.79
C GLN A 25 -12.68 22.18 -1.85
N ALA A 26 -11.92 21.26 -2.45
CA ALA A 26 -12.42 20.36 -3.49
C ALA A 26 -13.25 19.21 -2.91
N ASN A 27 -14.43 18.95 -3.49
CA ASN A 27 -15.30 17.87 -3.06
C ASN A 27 -15.34 16.73 -4.09
N ILE A 28 -14.73 15.58 -3.76
CA ILE A 28 -14.67 14.42 -4.65
C ILE A 28 -16.06 13.84 -4.98
N TRP A 29 -17.04 13.97 -4.08
CA TRP A 29 -18.41 13.52 -4.31
C TRP A 29 -19.07 14.21 -5.52
N SER A 30 -18.73 15.48 -5.78
CA SER A 30 -19.26 16.24 -6.91
C SER A 30 -18.98 15.54 -8.25
N ILE A 31 -17.86 14.81 -8.34
CA ILE A 31 -17.45 14.05 -9.51
C ILE A 31 -18.05 12.63 -9.48
N LEU A 32 -17.98 11.98 -8.32
CA LEU A 32 -18.34 10.56 -8.17
C LEU A 32 -19.85 10.30 -8.25
N LYS A 33 -20.69 11.28 -7.89
CA LYS A 33 -22.16 11.13 -7.90
C LYS A 33 -22.72 10.74 -9.28
N HIS A 34 -22.02 11.11 -10.36
CA HIS A 34 -22.42 10.78 -11.73
C HIS A 34 -22.01 9.36 -12.17
N SER A 35 -21.19 8.67 -11.37
CA SER A 35 -20.64 7.34 -11.68
C SER A 35 -21.22 6.22 -10.79
N LEU A 36 -22.37 6.48 -10.15
CA LEU A 36 -23.10 5.51 -9.34
C LEU A 36 -23.39 4.22 -10.12
N GLY A 37 -23.09 3.07 -9.52
CA GLY A 37 -23.33 1.75 -10.13
C GLY A 37 -22.31 1.31 -11.19
N THR A 38 -21.31 2.13 -11.50
CA THR A 38 -20.24 1.80 -12.47
C THR A 38 -18.92 1.42 -11.78
N ASP A 39 -18.05 0.72 -12.50
CA ASP A 39 -16.67 0.49 -12.06
C ASP A 39 -15.86 1.79 -12.22
N LEU A 40 -15.45 2.37 -11.10
CA LEU A 40 -14.75 3.67 -11.04
C LEU A 40 -13.28 3.58 -11.47
N SER A 41 -12.76 2.40 -11.78
CA SER A 41 -11.37 2.22 -12.22
C SER A 41 -11.03 2.99 -13.51
N ARG A 42 -12.04 3.31 -14.32
CA ARG A 42 -11.87 4.08 -15.58
C ARG A 42 -12.10 5.57 -15.42
N LEU A 43 -12.56 6.03 -14.26
CA LEU A 43 -12.84 7.44 -14.04
C LEU A 43 -11.52 8.20 -13.87
N SER A 44 -11.29 9.15 -14.78
CA SER A 44 -10.24 10.17 -14.59
C SER A 44 -10.74 11.17 -13.55
N ILE A 45 -10.00 11.29 -12.46
CA ILE A 45 -10.26 12.25 -11.39
C ILE A 45 -9.33 13.45 -11.58
N PRO A 46 -9.67 14.67 -11.19
CA PRO A 46 -8.74 15.81 -11.25
C PRO A 46 -7.50 15.60 -10.38
N VAL A 47 -6.37 16.20 -10.79
CA VAL A 47 -5.06 16.08 -10.13
C VAL A 47 -5.08 16.57 -8.68
N VAL A 48 -5.96 17.49 -8.31
CA VAL A 48 -6.07 17.98 -6.93
C VAL A 48 -6.30 16.84 -5.91
N PHE A 49 -6.95 15.76 -6.33
CA PHE A 49 -7.18 14.57 -5.50
C PHE A 49 -6.06 13.53 -5.57
N ASN A 50 -5.04 13.75 -6.41
CA ASN A 50 -3.90 12.86 -6.56
C ASN A 50 -2.82 13.12 -5.51
N GLU A 51 -2.05 12.10 -5.16
CA GLU A 51 -0.74 12.24 -4.51
C GLU A 51 0.37 12.11 -5.56
N PRO A 52 1.56 12.73 -5.37
CA PRO A 52 2.62 12.78 -6.38
C PRO A 52 3.43 11.48 -6.43
N LEU A 53 2.74 10.34 -6.48
CA LEU A 53 3.28 9.02 -6.72
C LEU A 53 2.38 8.28 -7.70
N THR A 54 2.97 7.45 -8.55
CA THR A 54 2.26 6.51 -9.40
C THR A 54 1.87 5.28 -8.58
N PHE A 55 0.92 4.49 -9.07
CA PHE A 55 0.56 3.25 -8.37
C PHE A 55 1.72 2.24 -8.32
N LEU A 56 2.67 2.28 -9.26
CA LEU A 56 3.88 1.43 -9.23
C LEU A 56 4.80 1.81 -8.05
N GLN A 57 4.94 3.10 -7.79
CA GLN A 57 5.63 3.60 -6.60
C GLN A 57 4.88 3.22 -5.31
N ARG A 58 3.55 3.35 -5.30
CA ARG A 58 2.72 2.94 -4.15
C ARG A 58 2.86 1.45 -3.81
N ILE A 59 2.98 0.57 -4.80
CA ILE A 59 3.27 -0.86 -4.59
C ILE A 59 4.64 -1.07 -3.94
N SER A 60 5.63 -0.27 -4.33
CA SER A 60 6.99 -0.37 -3.79
C SER A 60 7.07 -0.04 -2.29
N GLU A 61 6.07 0.64 -1.72
CA GLU A 61 5.93 0.87 -0.28
C GLU A 61 5.72 -0.41 0.53
N TYR A 62 5.33 -1.53 -0.10
CA TYR A 62 5.35 -2.84 0.58
C TYR A 62 6.72 -3.15 1.19
N MET A 63 7.80 -2.62 0.62
CA MET A 63 9.17 -2.86 1.05
C MET A 63 9.68 -1.90 2.14
N GLU A 64 8.84 -1.02 2.69
CA GLU A 64 9.23 -0.07 3.75
C GLU A 64 9.82 -0.77 4.99
N TYR A 65 9.34 -1.98 5.28
CA TYR A 65 9.80 -2.83 6.39
C TYR A 65 10.43 -4.13 5.87
N SER A 66 11.19 -4.05 4.78
CA SER A 66 11.96 -5.17 4.19
C SER A 66 12.86 -5.89 5.20
N ASP A 67 13.31 -5.21 6.25
CA ASP A 67 14.06 -5.79 7.37
C ASP A 67 13.32 -6.93 8.10
N LEU A 68 11.98 -6.93 8.06
CA LEU A 68 11.17 -8.04 8.58
C LEU A 68 11.34 -9.29 7.73
N ILE A 69 11.45 -9.16 6.40
CA ILE A 69 11.72 -10.30 5.52
C ILE A 69 13.14 -10.81 5.75
N SER A 70 14.13 -9.93 5.85
CA SER A 70 15.52 -10.33 6.11
C SER A 70 15.64 -11.12 7.43
N ARG A 71 14.87 -10.74 8.46
CA ARG A 71 14.73 -11.56 9.67
C ARG A 71 13.99 -12.87 9.39
N ALA A 72 12.92 -12.82 8.60
CA ALA A 72 12.12 -14.00 8.24
C ALA A 72 12.91 -15.09 7.51
N VAL A 73 13.96 -14.73 6.76
CA VAL A 73 14.89 -15.68 6.10
C VAL A 73 15.54 -16.64 7.09
N ASN A 74 15.79 -16.19 8.33
CA ASN A 74 16.34 -17.02 9.40
C ASN A 74 15.30 -17.45 10.45
N GLU A 75 14.26 -16.65 10.66
CA GLU A 75 13.23 -16.86 11.68
C GLU A 75 11.82 -16.65 11.11
N THR A 76 11.12 -17.74 10.77
CA THR A 76 9.82 -17.72 10.06
C THR A 76 8.73 -16.83 10.68
N ASN A 77 8.78 -16.56 11.98
CA ASN A 77 7.80 -15.73 12.70
C ASN A 77 7.77 -14.25 12.26
N ALA A 78 8.79 -13.76 11.55
CA ALA A 78 8.88 -12.37 11.09
C ALA A 78 8.14 -12.09 9.75
N LEU A 79 7.52 -13.09 9.11
CA LEU A 79 6.79 -12.91 7.86
C LEU A 79 5.40 -12.28 8.04
N ILE A 80 4.68 -12.71 9.08
CA ILE A 80 3.35 -12.17 9.41
C ILE A 80 3.38 -10.65 9.67
N PRO A 81 4.30 -10.12 10.49
CA PRO A 81 4.41 -8.67 10.66
C PRO A 81 4.75 -7.94 9.34
N PHE A 82 5.51 -8.54 8.42
CA PHE A 82 5.78 -7.93 7.11
C PHE A 82 4.47 -7.66 6.34
N ALA A 83 3.60 -8.68 6.22
CA ALA A 83 2.32 -8.56 5.50
C ALA A 83 1.40 -7.47 6.09
N VAL A 84 1.40 -7.29 7.42
CA VAL A 84 0.64 -6.21 8.08
C VAL A 84 1.30 -4.85 7.87
N SER A 85 2.62 -4.76 8.05
CA SER A 85 3.37 -3.52 7.93
C SER A 85 3.29 -2.88 6.54
N ALA A 86 3.19 -3.71 5.49
CA ALA A 86 2.99 -3.29 4.10
C ALA A 86 1.70 -2.49 3.88
N LEU A 87 0.74 -2.54 4.82
CA LEU A 87 -0.51 -1.79 4.77
C LEU A 87 -0.49 -0.51 5.61
N ALA A 88 0.50 -0.32 6.48
CA ALA A 88 0.52 0.76 7.47
C ALA A 88 0.64 2.16 6.84
N SER A 89 1.34 2.27 5.70
CA SER A 89 1.51 3.55 5.00
C SER A 89 0.19 4.10 4.41
N ASN A 90 -0.90 3.32 4.41
CA ASN A 90 -2.22 3.81 4.01
C ASN A 90 -2.83 4.79 5.01
N TRP A 91 -2.39 4.79 6.26
CA TRP A 91 -2.97 5.65 7.29
C TRP A 91 -2.88 7.14 6.88
N GLN A 92 -4.01 7.85 6.88
CA GLN A 92 -4.15 9.26 6.47
C GLN A 92 -3.83 9.60 5.00
N ARG A 93 -3.46 8.63 4.15
CA ARG A 93 -3.13 8.87 2.73
C ARG A 93 -4.34 8.73 1.81
N VAL A 94 -5.26 9.69 1.90
CA VAL A 94 -6.51 9.73 1.12
C VAL A 94 -6.32 10.17 -0.34
N GLY A 95 -5.12 10.64 -0.71
CA GLY A 95 -4.78 10.97 -2.08
C GLY A 95 -4.73 9.73 -2.97
N LYS A 96 -5.29 9.82 -4.18
CA LYS A 96 -5.21 8.73 -5.15
C LYS A 96 -3.85 8.77 -5.86
N PRO A 97 -3.06 7.68 -5.89
CA PRO A 97 -1.86 7.65 -6.72
C PRO A 97 -2.24 7.80 -8.20
N PHE A 98 -1.33 8.34 -9.01
CA PHE A 98 -1.53 8.42 -10.45
C PHE A 98 -1.69 7.00 -11.03
N ASN A 99 -2.68 6.83 -11.91
CA ASN A 99 -2.84 5.59 -12.65
C ASN A 99 -1.68 5.49 -13.65
N PRO A 100 -0.83 4.45 -13.56
CA PRO A 100 0.28 4.31 -14.50
C PRO A 100 -0.25 4.15 -15.93
N ILE A 101 0.48 4.70 -16.89
CA ILE A 101 0.19 4.44 -18.32
C ILE A 101 0.67 3.04 -18.69
N LEU A 102 0.08 2.44 -19.73
CA LEU A 102 0.45 1.12 -20.22
C LEU A 102 1.92 1.08 -20.61
N GLY A 103 2.68 0.12 -20.06
CA GLY A 103 4.12 -0.01 -20.26
C GLY A 103 4.97 0.97 -19.45
N GLU A 104 4.37 1.78 -18.57
CA GLU A 104 5.12 2.50 -17.54
C GLU A 104 5.83 1.50 -16.64
N THR A 105 7.07 1.84 -16.26
CA THR A 105 7.90 1.04 -15.35
C THR A 105 8.22 1.84 -14.10
N TYR A 106 8.64 1.15 -13.04
CA TYR A 106 9.29 1.80 -11.90
C TYR A 106 10.33 0.86 -11.33
N GLU A 107 11.50 1.39 -11.02
CA GLU A 107 12.54 0.64 -10.31
C GLU A 107 13.02 1.33 -9.03
N LEU A 108 13.46 0.54 -8.07
CA LEU A 108 14.14 1.00 -6.87
C LEU A 108 15.18 -0.03 -6.44
N ASP A 109 16.45 0.36 -6.51
CA ASP A 109 17.57 -0.42 -6.00
C ASP A 109 17.95 0.05 -4.59
N ARG A 110 17.90 -0.86 -3.64
CA ARG A 110 18.33 -0.70 -2.25
C ARG A 110 19.30 -1.81 -1.85
N SER A 111 19.93 -2.49 -2.80
CA SER A 111 20.82 -3.64 -2.55
C SER A 111 21.93 -3.26 -1.57
N ASN A 112 22.50 -2.07 -1.73
CA ASN A 112 23.58 -1.55 -0.87
C ASN A 112 23.12 -1.00 0.49
N THR A 113 21.81 -0.89 0.75
CA THR A 113 21.31 -0.30 2.02
C THR A 113 20.42 -1.25 2.81
N THR A 114 19.41 -1.85 2.18
CA THR A 114 18.43 -2.73 2.82
C THR A 114 18.33 -4.09 2.12
N GLY A 115 19.26 -4.40 1.21
CA GLY A 115 19.44 -5.74 0.64
C GLY A 115 18.32 -6.18 -0.32
N PHE A 116 17.68 -5.25 -1.03
CA PHE A 116 16.67 -5.61 -2.04
C PHE A 116 16.69 -4.67 -3.24
N ARG A 117 16.19 -5.15 -4.37
CA ARG A 117 15.81 -4.36 -5.54
C ARG A 117 14.39 -4.71 -5.97
N ILE A 118 13.65 -3.74 -6.47
CA ILE A 118 12.29 -3.93 -6.99
C ILE A 118 12.17 -3.35 -8.39
N CYS A 119 11.46 -4.07 -9.26
CA CYS A 119 10.97 -3.57 -10.54
C CYS A 119 9.46 -3.75 -10.63
N CYS A 120 8.81 -2.80 -11.30
CA CYS A 120 7.36 -2.77 -11.50
C CYS A 120 7.06 -2.44 -12.97
N GLU A 121 5.97 -2.99 -13.51
CA GLU A 121 5.47 -2.65 -14.85
C GLU A 121 3.93 -2.57 -14.84
N GLN A 122 3.38 -1.56 -15.53
CA GLN A 122 1.97 -1.51 -15.85
C GLN A 122 1.66 -2.43 -17.03
N VAL A 123 1.36 -3.70 -16.73
CA VAL A 123 1.19 -4.75 -17.74
C VAL A 123 -0.16 -4.68 -18.47
N SER A 124 -1.17 -4.02 -17.88
CA SER A 124 -2.48 -3.82 -18.49
C SER A 124 -3.13 -2.52 -18.02
N HIS A 125 -3.90 -1.86 -18.89
CA HIS A 125 -4.65 -0.64 -18.55
C HIS A 125 -6.18 -0.87 -18.48
N HIS A 126 -6.70 -1.89 -19.17
CA HIS A 126 -8.12 -2.26 -19.11
C HIS A 126 -8.30 -3.78 -19.02
N PRO A 127 -8.40 -4.34 -17.79
CA PRO A 127 -8.35 -3.65 -16.50
C PRO A 127 -6.95 -3.12 -16.13
N PRO A 128 -6.82 -2.14 -15.21
CA PRO A 128 -5.51 -1.69 -14.73
C PRO A 128 -4.88 -2.79 -13.87
N ILE A 129 -3.75 -3.33 -14.33
CA ILE A 129 -2.96 -4.35 -13.63
C ILE A 129 -1.52 -3.87 -13.59
N SER A 130 -0.99 -3.75 -12.38
CA SER A 130 0.41 -3.46 -12.12
C SER A 130 1.07 -4.72 -11.57
N ALA A 131 2.17 -5.12 -12.18
CA ALA A 131 2.97 -6.24 -11.71
C ALA A 131 4.20 -5.67 -10.98
N PHE A 132 4.70 -6.39 -9.97
CA PHE A 132 6.01 -6.10 -9.37
C PHE A 132 6.79 -7.37 -9.04
N HIS A 133 8.12 -7.23 -8.99
CA HIS A 133 9.04 -8.27 -8.55
C HIS A 133 10.17 -7.67 -7.74
N VAL A 134 10.46 -8.32 -6.63
CA VAL A 134 11.51 -7.97 -5.70
C VAL A 134 12.45 -9.15 -5.57
N GLU A 135 13.73 -8.85 -5.71
CA GLU A 135 14.80 -9.76 -5.31
C GLU A 135 15.52 -9.15 -4.12
N GLY A 136 15.73 -9.96 -3.08
CA GLY A 136 16.56 -9.58 -1.95
C GLY A 136 17.40 -10.73 -1.47
N ASP A 137 18.24 -10.45 -0.47
CA ASP A 137 19.15 -11.46 0.08
C ASP A 137 18.37 -12.61 0.74
N GLY A 138 18.33 -13.76 0.07
CA GLY A 138 17.65 -14.97 0.54
C GLY A 138 16.14 -15.01 0.33
N PHE A 139 15.53 -14.06 -0.40
CA PHE A 139 14.10 -14.06 -0.67
C PHE A 139 13.72 -13.48 -2.04
N LYS A 140 12.52 -13.85 -2.51
CA LYS A 140 11.83 -13.20 -3.65
C LYS A 140 10.44 -12.78 -3.23
N PHE A 141 10.00 -11.58 -3.61
CA PHE A 141 8.64 -11.10 -3.32
C PHE A 141 8.01 -10.50 -4.57
N TYR A 142 6.90 -11.06 -5.04
CA TYR A 142 6.32 -10.67 -6.31
C TYR A 142 4.80 -10.86 -6.33
N GLY A 143 4.16 -10.24 -7.31
CA GLY A 143 2.73 -10.34 -7.50
C GLY A 143 2.20 -9.38 -8.54
N SER A 144 0.88 -9.34 -8.65
CA SER A 144 0.19 -8.35 -9.46
C SER A 144 -1.06 -7.85 -8.76
N ILE A 145 -1.31 -6.56 -8.87
CA ILE A 145 -2.45 -5.89 -8.23
C ILE A 145 -3.34 -5.26 -9.29
N HIS A 146 -4.62 -5.61 -9.21
CA HIS A 146 -5.72 -5.01 -9.94
C HIS A 146 -6.69 -4.35 -8.94
N PRO A 147 -6.58 -3.04 -8.70
CA PRO A 147 -7.48 -2.34 -7.80
C PRO A 147 -8.86 -2.18 -8.44
N LYS A 148 -9.89 -2.78 -7.83
CA LYS A 148 -11.30 -2.52 -8.17
C LYS A 148 -11.89 -1.51 -7.21
N ILE A 149 -12.47 -0.44 -7.74
CA ILE A 149 -13.03 0.64 -6.94
C ILE A 149 -14.54 0.64 -7.11
N LYS A 150 -15.26 0.64 -5.98
CA LYS A 150 -16.72 0.67 -5.92
C LYS A 150 -17.19 1.78 -5.00
N LEU A 151 -18.29 2.43 -5.37
CA LEU A 151 -18.99 3.32 -4.45
C LEU A 151 -19.86 2.48 -3.49
N LYS A 152 -19.73 2.69 -2.18
CA LYS A 152 -20.45 1.92 -1.15
C LYS A 152 -20.96 2.87 -0.06
N GLY A 153 -22.26 3.16 -0.09
CA GLY A 153 -22.86 4.17 0.78
C GLY A 153 -22.25 5.55 0.51
N GLN A 154 -21.82 6.25 1.57
CA GLN A 154 -21.15 7.56 1.49
C GLN A 154 -19.62 7.44 1.46
N GLY A 155 -19.08 6.39 0.81
CA GLY A 155 -17.65 6.13 0.75
C GLY A 155 -17.25 5.29 -0.45
N LEU A 156 -15.94 5.09 -0.60
CA LEU A 156 -15.34 4.23 -1.62
C LEU A 156 -14.84 2.94 -0.97
N GLU A 157 -15.06 1.81 -1.63
CA GLU A 157 -14.42 0.53 -1.31
C GLU A 157 -13.43 0.18 -2.44
N ILE A 158 -12.16 0.04 -2.07
CA ILE A 158 -11.07 -0.40 -2.93
C ILE A 158 -10.73 -1.84 -2.58
N VAL A 159 -10.86 -2.72 -3.57
CA VAL A 159 -10.53 -4.15 -3.48
C VAL A 159 -9.25 -4.40 -4.28
N PRO A 160 -8.08 -4.57 -3.64
CA PRO A 160 -6.83 -4.86 -4.33
C PRO A 160 -6.79 -6.34 -4.76
N LYS A 161 -7.35 -6.65 -5.94
CA LYS A 161 -7.35 -8.03 -6.45
C LYS A 161 -5.94 -8.43 -6.84
N GLY A 162 -5.43 -9.52 -6.28
CA GLY A 162 -4.08 -9.98 -6.53
C GLY A 162 -3.65 -10.99 -5.49
N ILE A 163 -2.67 -11.82 -5.84
CA ILE A 163 -1.96 -12.66 -4.89
C ILE A 163 -0.54 -12.13 -4.78
N LEU A 164 -0.12 -11.92 -3.54
CA LEU A 164 1.23 -11.61 -3.15
C LEU A 164 1.92 -12.94 -2.82
N THR A 165 3.13 -13.13 -3.35
CA THR A 165 3.92 -14.35 -3.16
C THR A 165 5.30 -13.98 -2.63
N LEU A 166 5.66 -14.58 -1.49
CA LEU A 166 6.97 -14.43 -0.86
C LEU A 166 7.64 -15.80 -0.79
N GLU A 167 8.77 -15.94 -1.44
CA GLU A 167 9.62 -17.14 -1.40
C GLU A 167 10.79 -16.90 -0.45
N LEU A 168 10.96 -17.79 0.53
CA LEU A 168 12.14 -17.80 1.41
C LEU A 168 13.08 -18.91 0.96
N LEU A 169 14.15 -18.54 0.27
CA LEU A 169 15.00 -19.47 -0.50
C LEU A 169 15.70 -20.50 0.40
N LYS A 170 16.23 -20.06 1.55
CA LYS A 170 16.90 -20.93 2.53
C LYS A 170 15.95 -21.96 3.15
N GLN A 171 14.68 -21.59 3.32
CA GLN A 171 13.66 -22.45 3.92
C GLN A 171 12.95 -23.32 2.88
N ASN A 172 13.16 -23.03 1.59
CA ASN A 172 12.43 -23.63 0.47
C ASN A 172 10.91 -23.58 0.70
N ASP A 173 10.41 -22.46 1.22
CA ASP A 173 9.00 -22.26 1.54
C ASP A 173 8.44 -21.04 0.79
N VAL A 174 7.15 -21.13 0.46
CA VAL A 174 6.41 -20.12 -0.30
C VAL A 174 5.20 -19.73 0.51
N TYR A 175 5.01 -18.43 0.66
CA TYR A 175 3.91 -17.82 1.38
C TYR A 175 3.06 -17.03 0.42
N MET A 176 1.75 -17.28 0.45
CA MET A 176 0.79 -16.61 -0.42
C MET A 176 -0.32 -15.97 0.40
N TRP A 177 -0.67 -14.73 0.04
CA TRP A 177 -1.82 -14.03 0.62
C TRP A 177 -2.42 -13.02 -0.35
N SER A 178 -3.63 -12.55 -0.05
CA SER A 178 -4.24 -11.38 -0.68
C SER A 178 -4.38 -10.26 0.35
N ASN A 179 -4.26 -9.02 -0.10
CA ASN A 179 -4.49 -7.86 0.75
C ASN A 179 -5.98 -7.70 1.09
N VAL A 180 -6.24 -7.06 2.23
CA VAL A 180 -7.59 -6.71 2.67
C VAL A 180 -8.14 -5.50 1.90
N ASN A 181 -9.45 -5.27 2.01
CA ASN A 181 -10.09 -4.13 1.36
C ASN A 181 -9.71 -2.83 2.09
N CYS A 182 -9.55 -1.76 1.32
CA CYS A 182 -9.42 -0.41 1.82
C CYS A 182 -10.76 0.33 1.62
N SER A 183 -11.21 1.10 2.59
CA SER A 183 -12.37 1.97 2.47
C SER A 183 -11.98 3.42 2.71
N VAL A 184 -12.42 4.33 1.83
CA VAL A 184 -12.34 5.78 2.05
C VAL A 184 -13.72 6.25 2.51
N LYS A 185 -13.82 6.66 3.77
CA LYS A 185 -15.06 7.18 4.38
C LYS A 185 -15.14 8.70 4.22
N ASN A 186 -16.35 9.24 4.45
CA ASN A 186 -16.61 10.68 4.54
C ASN A 186 -16.25 11.44 3.25
N ILE A 187 -16.50 10.85 2.08
CA ILE A 187 -16.21 11.50 0.78
C ILE A 187 -17.19 12.64 0.45
N ILE A 188 -18.30 12.75 1.20
CA ILE A 188 -19.35 13.76 0.99
C ILE A 188 -19.20 14.93 1.98
N ILE A 189 -19.15 14.61 3.28
CA ILE A 189 -19.10 15.57 4.40
C ILE A 189 -18.11 15.05 5.44
N GLY A 190 -17.31 15.95 6.00
CA GLY A 190 -16.33 15.64 7.05
C GLY A 190 -14.94 15.34 6.51
N LYS A 191 -14.01 15.00 7.43
CA LYS A 191 -12.64 14.64 7.06
C LYS A 191 -12.62 13.23 6.49
N MET A 192 -12.12 13.09 5.25
CA MET A 192 -11.90 11.78 4.64
C MET A 192 -10.95 10.93 5.48
N GLN A 193 -11.27 9.65 5.63
CA GLN A 193 -10.51 8.71 6.44
C GLN A 193 -10.36 7.37 5.73
N ILE A 194 -9.22 6.72 5.94
CA ILE A 194 -8.94 5.37 5.45
C ILE A 194 -9.18 4.36 6.56
N GLU A 195 -9.90 3.29 6.19
CA GLU A 195 -10.09 2.10 7.01
C GLU A 195 -9.68 0.87 6.22
N LEU A 196 -9.11 -0.12 6.91
CA LEU A 196 -8.85 -1.45 6.37
C LEU A 196 -9.87 -2.42 6.93
N GLN A 197 -10.43 -3.27 6.08
CA GLN A 197 -11.43 -4.25 6.49
C GLN A 197 -11.32 -5.58 5.72
N GLY A 198 -11.59 -6.67 6.42
CA GLY A 198 -11.63 -8.01 5.85
C GLY A 198 -10.67 -8.98 6.52
N THR A 199 -10.57 -10.16 5.93
CA THR A 199 -9.71 -11.24 6.43
C THR A 199 -8.50 -11.38 5.53
N MET A 200 -7.30 -11.32 6.12
CA MET A 200 -6.05 -11.70 5.46
C MET A 200 -5.70 -13.12 5.90
N GLU A 201 -5.49 -14.00 4.93
CA GLU A 201 -5.00 -15.36 5.17
C GLU A 201 -3.62 -15.51 4.54
N ILE A 202 -2.64 -15.87 5.37
CA ILE A 202 -1.27 -16.12 4.96
C ILE A 202 -1.01 -17.61 5.14
N VAL A 203 -0.68 -18.29 4.05
CA VAL A 203 -0.51 -19.75 4.03
C VAL A 203 0.92 -20.08 3.61
N SER A 204 1.61 -20.88 4.43
CA SER A 204 2.86 -21.54 4.07
C SER A 204 2.57 -22.82 3.29
N HIS A 205 3.23 -23.00 2.16
CA HIS A 205 3.04 -24.17 1.31
C HIS A 205 3.93 -25.36 1.69
N ARG A 206 5.02 -25.15 2.44
CA ARG A 206 5.87 -26.24 2.95
C ARG A 206 5.51 -26.68 4.36
N SER A 207 5.42 -25.74 5.31
CA SER A 207 5.10 -26.06 6.71
C SER A 207 3.60 -26.31 6.92
N GLY A 208 2.73 -25.80 6.04
CA GLY A 208 1.28 -25.85 6.20
C GLY A 208 0.76 -25.01 7.38
N LEU A 209 1.60 -24.13 7.94
CA LEU A 209 1.16 -23.11 8.88
C LEU A 209 0.22 -22.13 8.17
N LYS A 210 -0.87 -21.79 8.84
CA LYS A 210 -1.85 -20.81 8.37
C LYS A 210 -2.02 -19.73 9.41
N CYS A 211 -1.88 -18.47 8.99
CA CYS A 211 -2.23 -17.32 9.79
C CYS A 211 -3.50 -16.67 9.23
N THR A 212 -4.47 -16.41 10.10
CA THR A 212 -5.70 -15.69 9.75
C THR A 212 -5.78 -14.42 10.60
N LEU A 213 -5.77 -13.26 9.94
CA LEU A 213 -5.88 -11.94 10.55
C LEU A 213 -7.19 -11.26 10.12
N GLN A 214 -7.93 -10.74 11.08
CA GLN A 214 -9.14 -9.95 10.87
C GLN A 214 -8.83 -8.46 11.06
N PHE A 215 -9.08 -7.69 10.02
CA PHE A 215 -9.09 -6.24 10.04
C PHE A 215 -10.53 -5.81 10.20
N LYS A 216 -10.85 -5.24 11.36
CA LYS A 216 -12.23 -4.81 11.65
C LYS A 216 -12.41 -3.35 11.26
N PRO A 217 -13.49 -3.01 10.54
CA PRO A 217 -13.85 -1.61 10.33
C PRO A 217 -14.21 -0.98 11.68
N ASN A 218 -14.22 0.35 11.71
CA ASN A 218 -14.69 1.09 12.87
C ASN A 218 -16.13 0.63 13.16
N SER A 219 -16.30 -0.03 14.30
CA SER A 219 -17.57 -0.59 14.73
C SER A 219 -17.76 -0.32 16.20
N CYS A 220 -19.02 -0.05 16.57
CA CYS A 220 -19.45 0.05 17.94
C CYS A 220 -20.02 -1.30 18.35
N LEU A 221 -19.26 -2.10 19.10
CA LEU A 221 -19.76 -3.31 19.73
C LEU A 221 -19.95 -3.03 21.21
N PHE A 222 -21.13 -3.28 21.75
CA PHE A 222 -21.44 -3.05 23.18
C PHE A 222 -21.12 -1.62 23.66
N GLY A 223 -21.37 -0.60 22.81
CA GLY A 223 -21.10 0.81 23.14
C GLY A 223 -19.63 1.22 23.06
N ARG A 224 -18.75 0.36 22.50
CA ARG A 224 -17.29 0.57 22.45
C ARG A 224 -16.80 0.65 21.00
N GLU A 225 -16.12 1.75 20.66
CA GLU A 225 -15.47 1.92 19.36
C GLU A 225 -14.22 1.04 19.27
N ILE A 226 -14.19 0.16 18.26
CA ILE A 226 -13.03 -0.63 17.89
C ILE A 226 -12.56 -0.14 16.52
N SER A 227 -11.62 0.80 16.52
CA SER A 227 -11.02 1.33 15.30
C SER A 227 -9.62 0.78 15.10
N ARG A 228 -9.20 0.60 13.83
CA ARG A 228 -7.83 0.23 13.42
C ARG A 228 -7.28 -1.09 13.98
N HIS A 229 -8.12 -1.88 14.62
CA HIS A 229 -7.71 -3.10 15.30
C HIS A 229 -7.47 -4.25 14.31
N VAL A 230 -6.35 -4.94 14.50
CA VAL A 230 -6.05 -6.21 13.84
C VAL A 230 -5.93 -7.28 14.91
N HIS A 231 -6.56 -8.44 14.69
CA HIS A 231 -6.37 -9.61 15.54
C HIS A 231 -6.50 -10.89 14.75
N GLY A 232 -5.92 -11.97 15.26
CA GLY A 232 -5.92 -13.24 14.56
C GLY A 232 -5.15 -14.30 15.30
N PHE A 233 -4.87 -15.38 14.62
CA PHE A 233 -4.18 -16.52 15.19
C PHE A 233 -3.38 -17.27 14.14
N ILE A 234 -2.44 -18.07 14.61
CA ILE A 234 -1.64 -19.00 13.80
C ILE A 234 -2.13 -20.41 14.14
N VAL A 235 -2.44 -21.21 13.13
CA VAL A 235 -2.73 -22.64 13.27
C VAL A 235 -1.69 -23.50 12.56
N ASN A 236 -1.51 -24.72 13.05
CA ASN A 236 -0.81 -25.78 12.32
C ASN A 236 -1.76 -26.52 11.35
N GLN A 237 -1.22 -27.51 10.64
CA GLN A 237 -1.98 -28.37 9.71
C GLN A 237 -3.13 -29.16 10.37
N ARG A 238 -3.11 -29.31 11.69
CA ARG A 238 -4.17 -29.98 12.47
C ARG A 238 -5.21 -28.98 13.01
N GLU A 239 -5.23 -27.75 12.48
CA GLU A 239 -6.09 -26.65 12.94
C GLU A 239 -5.92 -26.29 14.43
N THR A 240 -4.80 -26.70 15.04
CA THR A 240 -4.49 -26.36 16.43
C THR A 240 -3.92 -24.95 16.49
N ARG A 241 -4.55 -24.08 17.28
CA ARG A 241 -4.07 -22.71 17.51
C ARG A 241 -2.76 -22.72 18.30
N LEU A 242 -1.71 -22.15 17.69
CA LEU A 242 -0.37 -22.07 18.28
C LEU A 242 -0.15 -20.75 19.02
N ARG A 243 -0.61 -19.65 18.42
CA ARG A 243 -0.34 -18.28 18.89
C ARG A 243 -1.53 -17.39 18.55
N THR A 244 -1.75 -16.37 19.37
CA THR A 244 -2.65 -15.28 19.07
C THR A 244 -1.84 -14.06 18.62
N LEU A 245 -2.42 -13.29 17.70
CA LEU A 245 -1.87 -12.06 17.14
C LEU A 245 -2.86 -10.94 17.39
N TYR A 246 -2.36 -9.76 17.73
CA TYR A 246 -3.19 -8.59 17.96
C TYR A 246 -2.40 -7.29 17.79
N GLY A 247 -3.11 -6.19 17.52
CA GLY A 247 -2.49 -4.88 17.48
C GLY A 247 -3.39 -3.82 16.85
N ASP A 248 -2.72 -2.82 16.30
CA ASP A 248 -3.27 -1.70 15.55
C ASP A 248 -2.43 -1.57 14.29
N TRP A 249 -3.04 -1.73 13.11
CA TRP A 249 -2.31 -1.69 11.83
C TRP A 249 -1.66 -0.33 11.53
N THR A 250 -1.96 0.70 12.33
CA THR A 250 -1.35 2.03 12.28
C THR A 250 -0.27 2.25 13.35
N GLU A 251 0.00 1.29 14.23
CA GLU A 251 0.96 1.44 15.33
C GLU A 251 1.87 0.22 15.54
N PHE A 252 1.32 -1.00 15.67
CA PHE A 252 2.10 -2.19 16.00
C PHE A 252 1.34 -3.50 15.75
N LEU A 253 2.09 -4.60 15.71
CA LEU A 253 1.59 -5.97 15.79
C LEU A 253 2.36 -6.74 16.88
N ALA A 254 1.65 -7.46 17.73
CA ALA A 254 2.22 -8.28 18.78
C ALA A 254 1.62 -9.70 18.77
N SER A 255 2.32 -10.61 19.44
CA SER A 255 1.89 -11.99 19.61
C SER A 255 2.00 -12.44 21.06
N CYS A 256 1.03 -13.24 21.49
CA CYS A 256 0.97 -13.82 22.83
C CYS A 256 0.36 -15.23 22.79
N THR A 257 0.29 -15.90 23.94
CA THR A 257 -0.47 -17.14 24.09
C THR A 257 -1.98 -16.86 24.12
N ILE A 258 -2.78 -17.91 23.98
CA ILE A 258 -4.24 -17.81 23.96
C ILE A 258 -4.76 -17.37 25.34
N GLU A 259 -4.14 -17.86 26.41
CA GLU A 259 -4.47 -17.56 27.80
C GLU A 259 -4.21 -16.08 28.10
N ILE A 260 -3.05 -15.57 27.70
CA ILE A 260 -2.69 -14.15 27.86
C ILE A 260 -3.68 -13.26 27.09
N TYR A 261 -4.02 -13.62 25.85
CA TYR A 261 -4.99 -12.85 25.07
C TYR A 261 -6.34 -12.76 25.77
N ASN A 262 -6.91 -13.90 26.17
CA ASN A 262 -8.24 -13.97 26.78
C ASN A 262 -8.29 -13.22 28.13
N ALA A 263 -7.22 -13.27 28.92
CA ALA A 263 -7.15 -12.59 30.22
C ALA A 263 -7.06 -11.05 30.09
N ASN A 264 -6.49 -10.52 29.00
CA ASN A 264 -6.10 -9.11 28.92
C ASN A 264 -6.86 -8.29 27.87
N PHE A 265 -7.56 -8.91 26.92
CA PHE A 265 -8.16 -8.23 25.76
C PHE A 265 -9.13 -7.10 26.14
N GLU A 266 -10.06 -7.36 27.05
CA GLU A 266 -11.07 -6.38 27.49
C GLU A 266 -10.45 -5.17 28.19
N GLN A 267 -9.43 -5.39 29.02
CA GLN A 267 -8.73 -4.33 29.72
C GLN A 267 -7.92 -3.47 28.75
N TRP A 268 -7.22 -4.10 27.81
CA TRP A 268 -6.47 -3.41 26.77
C TRP A 268 -7.36 -2.54 25.89
N LEU A 269 -8.54 -3.03 25.49
CA LEU A 269 -9.49 -2.25 24.71
C LEU A 269 -9.93 -0.98 25.46
N LYS A 270 -10.21 -1.09 26.76
CA LYS A 270 -10.55 0.06 27.62
C LYS A 270 -9.38 1.06 27.75
N LEU A 271 -8.15 0.57 27.95
CA LEU A 271 -6.96 1.42 28.04
C LEU A 271 -6.71 2.17 26.72
N ARG A 272 -6.91 1.48 25.59
CA ARG A 272 -6.73 2.03 24.26
C ARG A 272 -7.76 3.13 23.96
N GLN A 273 -9.00 2.99 24.40
CA GLN A 273 -10.03 4.02 24.25
C GLN A 273 -9.76 5.28 25.08
N LYS A 274 -9.14 5.11 26.26
CA LYS A 274 -8.72 6.25 27.09
C LYS A 274 -7.54 7.02 26.49
N ARG A 275 -6.72 6.35 25.67
CA ARG A 275 -5.71 7.06 24.88
C ARG A 275 -6.47 7.81 23.79
N ASN A 276 -6.38 9.14 23.81
CA ASN A 276 -6.60 9.93 22.61
C ASN A 276 -5.50 9.52 21.62
N LEU A 277 -5.70 8.40 20.90
CA LEU A 277 -4.77 7.94 19.89
C LEU A 277 -4.69 9.10 18.89
N PRO A 278 -3.54 9.79 18.80
CA PRO A 278 -3.49 10.99 18.00
C PRO A 278 -3.79 10.57 16.57
N ASN A 279 -4.66 11.34 15.91
CA ASN A 279 -4.97 11.12 14.51
C ASN A 279 -3.70 11.16 13.65
N THR A 280 -2.67 11.89 14.12
CA THR A 280 -1.34 12.06 13.54
C THR A 280 -0.26 11.35 14.35
N VAL A 281 0.64 10.65 13.69
CA VAL A 281 1.91 10.20 14.28
C VAL A 281 2.77 11.46 14.49
N GLN A 282 2.51 12.21 15.56
CA GLN A 282 3.29 13.42 15.89
C GLN A 282 4.70 13.02 16.33
N SER A 283 5.67 13.88 16.01
CA SER A 283 7.11 13.64 16.04
C SER A 283 7.74 13.42 17.42
N ASN A 284 6.98 13.48 18.51
CA ASN A 284 7.48 13.24 19.86
C ASN A 284 7.32 11.78 20.28
N ARG A 285 8.13 10.90 19.66
CA ARG A 285 8.25 9.43 19.88
C ARG A 285 6.92 8.67 19.75
N PRO A 286 6.90 7.50 19.09
CA PRO A 286 5.75 6.61 19.24
C PRO A 286 5.75 6.17 20.70
N ALA A 287 4.84 6.70 21.52
CA ALA A 287 4.67 6.24 22.88
C ALA A 287 4.54 4.72 22.81
N SER A 288 5.41 3.98 23.51
CA SER A 288 5.50 2.52 23.41
C SER A 288 4.09 1.92 23.39
N PRO A 289 3.81 1.01 22.43
CA PRO A 289 2.46 0.49 22.27
C PRO A 289 2.02 -0.15 23.58
N VAL A 290 0.76 0.07 23.97
CA VAL A 290 0.20 -0.64 25.12
C VAL A 290 0.02 -2.09 24.68
N THR A 291 0.74 -3.01 25.29
CA THR A 291 0.65 -4.45 25.01
C THR A 291 0.14 -5.19 26.23
N PHE A 292 -0.34 -6.43 26.05
CA PHE A 292 -0.58 -7.30 27.19
C PHE A 292 0.78 -7.66 27.83
N PRO A 293 0.85 -7.74 29.17
CA PRO A 293 2.00 -8.33 29.84
C PRO A 293 2.33 -9.72 29.25
N GLY A 294 3.61 -9.99 28.95
CA GLY A 294 4.05 -11.25 28.35
C GLY A 294 3.87 -11.37 26.83
N SER A 295 3.48 -10.29 26.14
CA SER A 295 3.44 -10.27 24.67
C SER A 295 4.81 -10.01 24.06
N ASN A 296 5.06 -10.60 22.88
CA ASN A 296 6.20 -10.27 22.04
C ASN A 296 5.77 -9.27 20.94
N ILE A 297 6.43 -8.12 20.84
CA ILE A 297 6.19 -7.15 19.76
C ILE A 297 6.88 -7.69 18.50
N LEU A 298 6.09 -7.85 17.44
CA LEU A 298 6.57 -8.35 16.15
C LEU A 298 6.93 -7.22 15.17
N TRP A 299 6.18 -6.12 15.24
CA TRP A 299 6.39 -4.93 14.41
C TRP A 299 5.84 -3.69 15.12
N GLN A 300 6.49 -2.55 14.86
CA GLN A 300 6.04 -1.23 15.26
C GLN A 300 6.25 -0.26 14.08
N ILE A 301 5.30 0.64 13.88
CA ILE A 301 5.36 1.65 12.83
C ILE A 301 6.54 2.61 13.06
N LYS A 302 7.24 2.97 11.97
CA LYS A 302 8.23 4.05 11.96
C LYS A 302 7.52 5.39 12.09
N SER A 303 8.13 6.33 12.83
CA SER A 303 7.64 7.71 12.89
C SER A 303 7.68 8.37 11.52
N ARG A 304 6.70 9.22 11.24
CA ARG A 304 6.70 10.06 10.04
C ARG A 304 7.52 11.33 10.27
N PRO A 305 8.11 11.93 9.23
CA PRO A 305 8.72 13.25 9.32
C PRO A 305 7.71 14.31 9.78
N ASP A 306 8.16 15.33 10.50
CA ASP A 306 7.32 16.37 11.11
C ASP A 306 6.44 17.12 10.10
N PHE A 307 6.88 17.25 8.85
CA PHE A 307 6.14 17.91 7.77
C PHE A 307 5.33 16.94 6.89
N SER A 308 5.21 15.67 7.30
CA SER A 308 4.43 14.65 6.59
C SER A 308 2.99 15.09 6.31
N GLU A 309 2.31 15.73 7.27
CA GLU A 309 0.91 16.17 7.07
C GLU A 309 0.76 17.14 5.90
N VAL A 310 1.72 18.05 5.74
CA VAL A 310 1.78 18.94 4.59
C VAL A 310 2.12 18.16 3.32
N PHE A 311 3.09 17.25 3.40
CA PHE A 311 3.56 16.50 2.25
C PHE A 311 2.80 15.18 2.08
N PHE A 312 1.49 15.30 1.81
CA PHE A 312 0.59 14.21 1.42
C PHE A 312 0.49 13.04 2.42
N ASN A 313 0.87 13.26 3.68
CA ASN A 313 0.98 12.23 4.73
C ASN A 313 1.99 11.10 4.40
N PHE A 314 3.04 11.41 3.65
CA PHE A 314 4.04 10.43 3.24
C PHE A 314 4.93 9.97 4.40
N THR A 315 5.28 8.68 4.38
CA THR A 315 6.38 8.15 5.18
C THR A 315 7.72 8.65 4.62
N GLU A 316 8.79 8.56 5.40
CA GLU A 316 10.13 8.86 4.89
C GLU A 316 10.48 7.98 3.67
N PHE A 317 10.04 6.71 3.68
CA PHE A 317 10.23 5.82 2.55
C PHE A 317 9.53 6.35 1.30
N ALA A 318 8.24 6.73 1.40
CA ALA A 318 7.47 7.27 0.28
C ALA A 318 8.06 8.57 -0.28
N MET A 319 8.57 9.47 0.57
CA MET A 319 9.23 10.71 0.15
C MET A 319 10.46 10.49 -0.74
N GLY A 320 11.11 9.32 -0.61
CA GLY A 320 12.28 8.95 -1.39
C GLY A 320 11.97 8.23 -2.71
N LEU A 321 10.72 7.85 -2.97
CA LEU A 321 10.39 7.00 -4.13
C LEU A 321 10.51 7.72 -5.47
N ASN A 322 10.17 9.00 -5.48
CA ASN A 322 10.18 9.82 -6.70
C ASN A 322 11.43 10.71 -6.83
N ASP A 323 12.44 10.44 -6.01
CA ASP A 323 13.75 11.11 -6.08
C ASP A 323 14.57 10.58 -7.26
N MET A 324 15.13 11.50 -8.05
CA MET A 324 15.97 11.19 -9.21
C MET A 324 17.43 11.24 -8.79
N GLN A 325 18.09 10.09 -8.75
CA GLN A 325 19.51 10.04 -8.46
C GLN A 325 20.32 10.25 -9.74
N SER A 326 21.23 11.21 -9.74
CA SER A 326 22.02 11.61 -10.91
C SER A 326 22.87 10.49 -11.53
N ASN A 327 23.17 9.45 -10.75
CA ASN A 327 24.09 8.38 -11.13
C ASN A 327 23.38 7.10 -11.56
N ASN A 328 22.05 7.10 -11.67
CA ASN A 328 21.26 5.95 -12.09
C ASN A 328 20.80 6.11 -13.55
N ASP A 329 20.95 5.04 -14.32
CA ASP A 329 20.46 4.94 -15.69
C ASP A 329 19.04 4.38 -15.70
N TYR A 330 18.07 5.26 -15.42
CA TYR A 330 16.65 4.87 -15.38
C TYR A 330 16.10 4.63 -16.79
N ALA A 331 15.27 3.60 -16.94
CA ALA A 331 14.55 3.38 -18.19
C ALA A 331 13.70 4.62 -18.58
N PRO A 332 13.55 4.95 -19.88
CA PRO A 332 12.72 6.08 -20.33
C PRO A 332 11.25 5.98 -19.92
N THR A 333 10.80 4.78 -19.53
CA THR A 333 9.45 4.48 -19.04
C THR A 333 9.30 4.61 -17.52
N ASP A 334 10.38 4.93 -16.77
CA ASP A 334 10.35 5.02 -15.32
C ASP A 334 9.39 6.13 -14.83
N SER A 335 8.59 5.83 -13.81
CA SER A 335 7.61 6.75 -13.23
C SER A 335 8.21 8.10 -12.82
N ARG A 336 9.52 8.19 -12.50
CA ARG A 336 10.15 9.46 -12.12
C ARG A 336 10.20 10.48 -13.25
N PHE A 337 10.12 10.03 -14.50
CA PHE A 337 10.04 10.85 -15.70
C PHE A 337 8.62 11.31 -16.05
N ARG A 338 7.58 10.87 -15.30
CA ARG A 338 6.21 11.34 -15.51
C ARG A 338 6.09 12.84 -15.18
N PRO A 339 5.87 13.72 -16.17
CA PRO A 339 5.88 15.16 -15.94
C PRO A 339 4.71 15.63 -15.07
N ASP A 340 3.52 15.05 -15.24
CA ASP A 340 2.34 15.35 -14.41
C ASP A 340 2.55 15.03 -12.93
N VAL A 341 3.22 13.93 -12.63
CA VAL A 341 3.62 13.56 -11.26
C VAL A 341 4.65 14.56 -10.71
N ARG A 342 5.63 14.96 -11.53
CA ARG A 342 6.68 15.91 -11.12
C ARG A 342 6.14 17.30 -10.83
N TYR A 343 5.29 17.83 -11.71
CA TYR A 343 4.62 19.12 -11.51
C TYR A 343 3.79 19.10 -10.22
N LEU A 344 3.08 18.00 -9.94
CA LEU A 344 2.34 17.88 -8.69
C LEU A 344 3.25 17.88 -7.46
N GLU A 345 4.38 17.16 -7.51
CA GLU A 345 5.39 17.15 -6.45
C GLU A 345 5.98 18.53 -6.18
N ASN A 346 6.00 19.41 -7.19
CA ASN A 346 6.47 20.78 -7.08
C ASN A 346 5.39 21.77 -6.62
N GLY A 347 4.13 21.33 -6.50
CA GLY A 347 2.99 22.21 -6.19
C GLY A 347 2.41 22.95 -7.39
N GLU A 348 2.83 22.60 -8.61
CA GLU A 348 2.42 23.24 -9.87
C GLU A 348 1.16 22.55 -10.43
N LEU A 349 0.01 22.79 -9.79
CA LEU A 349 -1.23 22.04 -10.03
C LEU A 349 -1.72 22.14 -11.49
N ASP A 350 -1.73 23.34 -12.08
CA ASP A 350 -2.26 23.56 -13.43
C ASP A 350 -1.41 22.88 -14.51
N LEU A 351 -0.09 22.90 -14.35
CA LEU A 351 0.85 22.18 -15.22
C LEU A 351 0.67 20.67 -15.08
N ALA A 352 0.47 20.18 -13.85
CA ALA A 352 0.20 18.77 -13.59
C ALA A 352 -1.10 18.29 -14.25
N GLU A 353 -2.17 19.07 -14.18
CA GLU A 353 -3.45 18.76 -14.84
C GLU A 353 -3.28 18.74 -16.37
N THR A 354 -2.61 19.75 -16.93
CA THR A 354 -2.36 19.86 -18.39
C THR A 354 -1.58 18.64 -18.91
N GLU A 355 -0.48 18.28 -18.26
CA GLU A 355 0.33 17.15 -18.69
C GLU A 355 -0.38 15.81 -18.50
N LYS A 356 -1.18 15.67 -17.44
CA LYS A 356 -1.98 14.46 -17.25
C LYS A 356 -2.98 14.27 -18.38
N LEU A 357 -3.72 15.32 -18.75
CA LEU A 357 -4.68 15.26 -19.85
C LEU A 357 -3.97 14.89 -21.17
N ARG A 358 -2.83 15.52 -21.45
CA ARG A 358 -2.00 15.22 -22.64
C ARG A 358 -1.55 13.75 -22.69
N LEU A 359 -1.09 13.20 -21.56
CA LEU A 359 -0.65 11.80 -21.47
C LEU A 359 -1.82 10.82 -21.62
N GLU A 360 -2.97 11.11 -20.99
CA GLU A 360 -4.17 10.29 -21.11
C GLU A 360 -4.71 10.28 -22.55
N GLU A 361 -4.70 11.42 -23.23
CA GLU A 361 -5.08 11.52 -24.65
C GLU A 361 -4.13 10.75 -25.56
N LYS A 362 -2.81 10.91 -25.36
CA LYS A 362 -1.80 10.14 -26.10
C LYS A 362 -2.02 8.63 -25.94
N GLN A 363 -2.31 8.17 -24.73
CA GLN A 363 -2.62 6.77 -24.46
C GLN A 363 -3.93 6.31 -25.12
N ARG A 364 -4.99 7.13 -25.06
CA ARG A 364 -6.27 6.84 -25.75
C ARG A 364 -6.05 6.68 -27.26
N PHE A 365 -5.28 7.58 -27.86
CA PHE A 365 -4.93 7.53 -29.29
C PHE A 365 -4.12 6.27 -29.64
N ALA A 366 -3.04 5.99 -28.90
CA ALA A 366 -2.21 4.80 -29.13
C ALA A 366 -3.02 3.48 -29.02
N ARG A 367 -3.97 3.42 -28.07
CA ARG A 367 -4.89 2.30 -27.95
C ARG A 367 -5.84 2.18 -29.14
N SER A 368 -6.36 3.30 -29.66
CA SER A 368 -7.21 3.30 -30.86
C SER A 368 -6.44 2.76 -32.06
N LEU A 369 -5.23 3.27 -32.29
CA LEU A 369 -4.36 2.83 -33.38
C LEU A 369 -3.99 1.34 -33.26
N SER A 370 -3.72 0.85 -32.04
CA SER A 370 -3.42 -0.58 -31.82
C SER A 370 -4.60 -1.49 -32.15
N LYS A 371 -5.84 -1.05 -31.90
CA LYS A 371 -7.06 -1.78 -32.28
C LYS A 371 -7.23 -1.83 -33.79
N GLU A 372 -7.03 -0.70 -34.46
CA GLU A 372 -7.14 -0.58 -35.91
C GLU A 372 -6.10 -1.44 -36.64
N THR A 373 -4.84 -1.37 -36.17
CA THR A 373 -3.72 -2.15 -36.73
C THR A 373 -3.68 -3.61 -36.28
N LYS A 374 -4.61 -4.04 -35.41
CA LYS A 374 -4.63 -5.36 -34.75
C LYS A 374 -3.30 -5.73 -34.07
N ARG A 375 -2.51 -4.73 -33.65
CA ARG A 375 -1.25 -4.95 -32.94
C ARG A 375 -1.55 -5.32 -31.50
N GLN A 376 -1.08 -6.49 -31.09
CA GLN A 376 -1.17 -6.93 -29.70
C GLN A 376 -0.10 -6.25 -28.86
N TRP A 377 -0.50 -5.69 -27.71
CA TRP A 377 0.43 -5.23 -26.69
C TRP A 377 0.99 -6.41 -25.90
N THR A 378 2.31 -6.41 -25.68
CA THR A 378 3.00 -7.36 -24.81
C THR A 378 3.83 -6.57 -23.80
N PRO A 379 3.70 -6.84 -22.49
CA PRO A 379 4.61 -6.29 -21.50
C PRO A 379 6.06 -6.64 -21.82
N LYS A 380 7.00 -5.79 -21.43
CA LYS A 380 8.42 -5.95 -21.78
C LYS A 380 9.20 -6.79 -20.77
N HIS A 381 8.85 -6.68 -19.49
CA HIS A 381 9.62 -7.25 -18.38
C HIS A 381 8.86 -8.36 -17.65
N VAL A 382 7.63 -8.65 -18.09
CA VAL A 382 6.73 -9.60 -17.45
C VAL A 382 6.13 -10.55 -18.49
N VAL A 383 6.26 -11.84 -18.25
CA VAL A 383 5.65 -12.90 -19.05
C VAL A 383 4.45 -13.49 -18.34
N TYR A 384 3.37 -13.67 -19.09
CA TYR A 384 2.21 -14.39 -18.63
C TYR A 384 2.49 -15.89 -18.63
N ASN A 385 2.58 -16.50 -17.45
CA ASN A 385 2.52 -17.95 -17.35
C ASN A 385 1.05 -18.38 -17.42
N GLY A 386 0.68 -19.15 -18.44
CA GLY A 386 -0.68 -19.61 -18.72
C GLY A 386 -1.34 -20.49 -17.64
N ARG A 387 -0.77 -20.59 -16.43
CA ARG A 387 -1.34 -21.30 -15.29
C ARG A 387 -2.49 -20.47 -14.68
N THR A 388 -3.72 -20.82 -15.05
CA THR A 388 -4.94 -20.32 -14.39
C THR A 388 -5.32 -21.24 -13.24
N SER A 389 -5.32 -20.74 -12.00
CA SER A 389 -6.03 -21.37 -10.90
C SER A 389 -7.48 -20.89 -10.91
N ARG A 390 -8.45 -21.83 -10.85
CA ARG A 390 -9.90 -21.57 -11.00
C ARG A 390 -10.45 -20.50 -10.05
N ASN A 391 -9.74 -20.18 -8.95
CA ASN A 391 -10.17 -19.21 -7.94
C ASN A 391 -9.26 -17.98 -7.79
N GLN A 392 -8.16 -17.86 -8.53
CA GLN A 392 -7.01 -17.03 -8.11
C GLN A 392 -6.43 -16.06 -9.15
N GLY A 393 -6.93 -16.07 -10.40
CA GLY A 393 -6.37 -15.24 -11.47
C GLY A 393 -5.10 -15.84 -12.09
N ARG A 394 -4.47 -15.10 -13.02
CA ARG A 394 -3.29 -15.54 -13.78
C ARG A 394 -2.02 -15.17 -13.01
N MET A 395 -1.07 -16.11 -12.90
CA MET A 395 0.28 -15.82 -12.38
C MET A 395 1.12 -15.10 -13.44
N LEU A 396 1.94 -14.15 -12.99
CA LEU A 396 2.90 -13.41 -13.82
C LEU A 396 4.30 -13.79 -13.37
N ASP A 397 5.16 -14.09 -14.34
CA ASP A 397 6.59 -14.29 -14.13
C ASP A 397 7.34 -13.07 -14.65
N PHE A 398 8.38 -12.64 -13.94
CA PHE A 398 9.25 -11.57 -14.38
C PHE A 398 10.43 -12.16 -15.16
N GLN A 399 10.82 -11.49 -16.25
CA GLN A 399 11.96 -11.88 -17.08
C GLN A 399 13.25 -11.22 -16.65
#